data_AF-A0A7V3GTR3-F1
#
_entry.id   AF-A0A7V3GTR3-F1
#
_cell.length_a   1.000
_cell.length_b   1.000
_cell.length_c   1.000
_cell.angle_alpha   90.00
_cell.angle_beta   90.00
_cell.angle_gamma   90.00
#
_symmetry.space_group_name_H-M   'P 1'
#
loop_
_entity.id
_entity.type
_entity.pdbx_description
1 polymer ?
#
loop_
_entity_poly.entity_id
_entity_poly.type
_entity_poly.pdbx_seq_one_letter_code
_entity_poly.pdbx_strand_id
1 'polypeptide(L)'
;MSFPRRWPQWLTLAVALTAGLLAFANYFFPQSFLNGPTQALLKTTVLVSGGALLLAAFHLAWRHWPKARQKDPGSLLLLAGFAGTFVAGLLPGGFLAGAGNWLYHWMLAPGMAAVFALLPIFLAVALIRHLSLRDVGGALLFLGLMAVLLGQIPGLTANVPFLAGMRHDILIAPAAAAFRGVLLGIAIGSILALLRYTLLRK
;
A
#
# COMPACT_ATOMS: atom_id res chain seq x y z
N MET A 1 33.88 -11.41 12.16
CA MET A 1 34.09 -10.38 11.13
C MET A 1 33.21 -9.18 11.44
N SER A 2 33.75 -8.19 12.14
CA SER A 2 33.08 -6.93 12.45
C SER A 2 33.19 -6.02 11.23
N PHE A 3 32.07 -5.76 10.55
CA PHE A 3 32.02 -4.79 9.46
C PHE A 3 32.29 -3.37 9.99
N PRO A 4 33.42 -2.73 9.65
CA PRO A 4 33.69 -1.36 10.05
C PRO A 4 33.37 -0.46 8.87
N ARG A 5 32.13 0.04 8.78
CA ARG A 5 31.83 1.23 7.96
C ARG A 5 30.49 1.82 8.39
N ARG A 6 30.54 2.81 9.29
CA ARG A 6 29.42 3.74 9.49
C ARG A 6 29.29 4.55 8.20
N TRP A 7 28.58 3.99 7.21
CA TRP A 7 28.18 4.78 6.04
C TRP A 7 27.45 6.03 6.56
N PRO A 8 27.72 7.21 5.99
CA PRO A 8 27.04 8.44 6.41
C PRO A 8 25.53 8.30 6.13
N GLN A 9 24.78 7.88 7.14
CA GLN A 9 23.34 7.61 7.05
C GLN A 9 22.55 8.86 6.62
N TRP A 10 23.08 10.04 6.91
CA TRP A 10 22.55 11.32 6.45
C TRP A 10 22.60 11.48 4.91
N LEU A 11 23.56 10.85 4.21
CA LEU A 11 23.57 10.83 2.74
C LEU A 11 22.39 10.03 2.21
N THR A 12 22.13 8.84 2.77
CA THR A 12 20.97 8.03 2.37
C THR A 12 19.66 8.78 2.60
N LEU A 13 19.57 9.51 3.71
CA LEU A 13 18.38 10.28 4.05
C LEU A 13 18.20 11.48 3.11
N ALA A 14 19.29 12.20 2.79
CA ALA A 14 19.28 13.31 1.84
C ALA A 14 18.90 12.85 0.43
N VAL A 15 19.44 11.73 -0.04
CA VAL A 15 19.09 11.15 -1.34
C VAL A 15 17.62 10.70 -1.37
N ALA A 16 17.13 10.07 -0.32
CA ALA A 16 15.72 9.66 -0.24
C ALA A 16 14.75 10.85 -0.24
N LEU A 17 15.06 11.90 0.55
CA LEU A 17 14.27 13.13 0.61
C LEU A 17 14.25 13.86 -0.73
N THR A 18 15.41 14.05 -1.34
CA THR A 18 15.54 14.75 -2.63
C THR A 18 14.84 13.97 -3.75
N ALA A 19 15.00 12.65 -3.82
CA ALA A 19 14.28 11.82 -4.78
C ALA A 19 12.76 11.88 -4.60
N GLY A 20 12.28 11.83 -3.35
CA GLY A 20 10.86 11.96 -3.02
C GLY A 20 10.28 13.34 -3.39
N LEU A 21 11.01 14.42 -3.07
CA LEU A 21 10.64 15.78 -3.43
C LEU A 21 10.58 16.00 -4.95
N LEU A 22 11.55 15.46 -5.69
CA LEU A 22 11.57 15.51 -7.15
C LEU A 22 10.37 14.78 -7.77
N ALA A 23 10.08 13.55 -7.31
CA ALA A 23 8.93 12.79 -7.77
C ALA A 23 7.61 13.50 -7.45
N PHE A 24 7.49 14.08 -6.25
CA PHE A 24 6.33 14.86 -5.84
C PHE A 24 6.14 16.13 -6.68
N ALA A 25 7.22 16.89 -6.93
CA ALA A 25 7.16 18.08 -7.77
C ALA A 25 6.78 17.74 -9.22
N ASN A 26 7.33 16.66 -9.78
CA ASN A 26 7.01 16.21 -11.14
C ASN A 26 5.55 15.75 -11.29
N TYR A 27 4.93 15.23 -10.23
CA TYR A 27 3.51 14.85 -10.25
C TYR A 27 2.59 16.05 -10.53
N PHE A 28 2.91 17.24 -9.99
CA PHE A 28 2.14 18.47 -10.25
C PHE A 28 2.57 19.20 -11.52
N PHE A 29 3.82 19.03 -11.96
CA PHE A 29 4.37 19.71 -13.15
C PHE A 29 4.97 18.72 -14.16
N PRO A 30 4.15 17.90 -14.86
CA PRO A 30 4.64 16.78 -15.67
C PRO A 30 5.42 17.22 -16.93
N GLN A 31 5.16 18.42 -17.44
CA GLN A 31 5.80 18.98 -18.65
C GLN A 31 7.01 19.89 -18.32
N SER A 32 7.49 19.86 -17.07
CA SER A 32 8.63 20.68 -16.65
C SER A 32 9.98 20.01 -16.95
N PHE A 33 11.06 20.78 -16.79
CA PHE A 33 12.44 20.28 -16.87
C PHE A 33 12.75 19.18 -15.84
N LEU A 34 11.89 18.97 -14.83
CA LEU A 34 12.01 17.93 -13.82
C LEU A 34 11.67 16.53 -14.34
N ASN A 35 11.02 16.41 -15.50
CA ASN A 35 10.57 15.12 -16.03
C ASN A 35 11.76 14.20 -16.37
N GLY A 36 12.79 14.72 -17.05
CA GLY A 36 14.02 13.96 -17.37
C GLY A 36 14.68 13.27 -16.16
N PRO A 37 15.11 14.03 -15.13
CA PRO A 37 15.72 13.44 -13.93
C PRO A 37 14.75 12.56 -13.14
N THR A 38 13.45 12.89 -13.09
CA THR A 38 12.46 12.05 -12.41
C THR A 38 12.27 10.71 -13.11
N GLN A 39 12.25 10.67 -14.44
CA GLN A 39 12.16 9.42 -15.21
C GLN A 39 13.37 8.53 -14.98
N ALA A 40 14.58 9.11 -14.89
CA ALA A 40 15.78 8.36 -14.52
C ALA A 40 15.63 7.74 -13.13
N LEU A 41 15.16 8.51 -12.15
CA LEU A 41 14.87 8.01 -10.80
C LEU A 41 13.84 6.88 -10.81
N LEU A 42 12.71 7.05 -11.49
CA LEU A 42 11.66 6.03 -11.58
C LEU A 42 12.18 4.73 -12.20
N LYS A 43 12.97 4.80 -13.26
CA LYS A 43 13.62 3.62 -13.86
C LYS A 43 14.53 2.90 -12.87
N THR A 44 15.35 3.63 -12.14
CA THR A 44 16.22 3.03 -11.11
C THR A 44 15.42 2.41 -9.97
N THR A 45 14.31 3.05 -9.55
CA THR A 45 13.40 2.51 -8.55
C THR A 45 12.81 1.18 -9.00
N VAL A 46 12.32 1.08 -10.24
CA VAL A 46 11.79 -0.19 -10.78
C VAL A 46 12.84 -1.31 -10.73
N LEU A 47 14.08 -1.01 -11.11
CA LEU A 47 15.18 -1.99 -11.08
C LEU A 47 15.50 -2.44 -9.63
N VAL A 48 15.62 -1.49 -8.71
CA VAL A 48 15.90 -1.76 -7.29
C VAL A 48 14.74 -2.51 -6.63
N SER A 49 13.49 -2.14 -6.92
CA SER A 49 12.29 -2.83 -6.43
C SER A 49 12.23 -4.27 -6.91
N GLY A 50 12.59 -4.56 -8.16
CA GLY A 50 12.72 -5.93 -8.66
C GLY A 50 13.73 -6.76 -7.86
N GLY A 51 14.92 -6.20 -7.59
CA GLY A 51 15.91 -6.84 -6.72
C GLY A 51 15.44 -7.03 -5.29
N ALA A 52 14.73 -6.05 -4.73
CA ALA A 52 14.15 -6.13 -3.39
C ALA A 52 13.08 -7.23 -3.29
N LEU A 53 12.26 -7.43 -4.33
CA LEU A 53 11.29 -8.53 -4.37
C LEU A 53 11.99 -9.90 -4.35
N LEU A 54 13.09 -10.07 -5.10
CA LEU A 54 13.89 -11.30 -5.06
C LEU A 54 14.50 -11.53 -3.68
N LEU A 55 15.02 -10.47 -3.05
CA LEU A 55 15.58 -10.55 -1.70
C LEU A 55 14.49 -10.89 -0.66
N ALA A 56 13.28 -10.33 -0.81
CA ALA A 56 12.15 -10.63 0.06
C ALA A 56 11.70 -12.10 -0.08
N ALA A 57 11.61 -12.60 -1.31
CA ALA A 57 11.33 -14.00 -1.61
C ALA A 57 12.39 -14.93 -0.98
N PHE A 58 13.67 -14.60 -1.16
CA PHE A 58 14.78 -15.35 -0.54
C PHE A 58 14.68 -15.34 0.99
N HIS A 59 14.45 -14.17 1.61
CA HIS A 59 14.31 -14.04 3.05
C HIS A 59 13.13 -14.85 3.61
N LEU A 60 11.99 -14.84 2.91
CA LEU A 60 10.82 -15.62 3.26
C LEU A 60 11.17 -17.11 3.28
N ALA A 61 11.77 -17.60 2.19
CA ALA A 61 12.18 -18.98 2.07
C ALA A 61 13.20 -19.35 3.16
N TRP A 62 14.26 -18.55 3.33
CA TRP A 62 15.32 -18.78 4.31
C TRP A 62 14.77 -18.87 5.74
N ARG A 63 13.87 -17.96 6.12
CA ARG A 63 13.31 -17.90 7.49
C ARG A 63 12.35 -19.06 7.78
N HIS A 64 11.59 -19.50 6.79
CA HIS A 64 10.56 -20.53 6.97
C HIS A 64 11.05 -21.94 6.65
N TRP A 65 12.17 -22.09 5.94
CA TRP A 65 12.72 -23.39 5.56
C TRP A 65 13.05 -24.30 6.77
N PRO A 66 13.72 -23.83 7.84
CA PRO A 66 13.98 -24.67 9.01
C PRO A 66 12.68 -25.08 9.73
N LYS A 67 11.69 -24.20 9.78
CA LYS A 67 10.39 -24.46 10.42
C LYS A 67 9.55 -25.47 9.63
N ALA A 68 9.60 -25.38 8.30
CA ALA A 68 8.99 -26.38 7.43
C ALA A 68 9.62 -27.77 7.60
N ARG A 69 10.95 -27.85 7.80
CA ARG A 69 11.63 -29.12 8.15
C ARG A 69 11.16 -29.68 9.50
N GLN A 70 10.76 -28.83 10.43
CA GLN A 70 10.14 -29.21 11.70
C GLN A 70 8.64 -29.50 11.59
N LYS A 71 8.09 -29.54 10.37
CA LYS A 71 6.67 -29.77 10.07
C LYS A 71 5.72 -28.73 10.68
N ASP A 72 6.20 -27.49 10.88
CA ASP A 72 5.33 -26.38 11.28
C ASP A 72 4.28 -26.10 10.19
N PRO A 73 2.98 -26.28 10.48
CA PRO A 73 1.93 -26.20 9.47
C PRO A 73 1.83 -24.80 8.85
N GLY A 74 2.07 -23.74 9.64
CA GLY A 74 2.05 -22.37 9.15
C GLY A 74 3.16 -22.09 8.15
N SER A 75 4.39 -22.52 8.44
CA SER A 75 5.53 -22.36 7.53
C SER A 75 5.41 -23.21 6.27
N LEU A 76 4.84 -24.42 6.37
CA LEU A 76 4.55 -25.27 5.22
C LEU A 76 3.53 -24.62 4.28
N LEU A 77 2.42 -24.13 4.82
CA LEU A 77 1.39 -23.45 4.04
C LEU A 77 1.96 -22.19 3.35
N LEU A 78 2.78 -21.42 4.06
CA LEU A 78 3.39 -20.20 3.53
C LEU A 78 4.38 -20.49 2.38
N LEU A 79 5.24 -21.49 2.56
CA LEU A 79 6.19 -21.92 1.52
C LEU A 79 5.47 -22.53 0.31
N ALA A 80 4.43 -23.33 0.54
CA ALA A 80 3.63 -23.92 -0.52
C ALA A 80 2.87 -22.84 -1.32
N GLY A 81 2.25 -21.87 -0.63
CA GLY A 81 1.58 -20.74 -1.26
C GLY A 81 2.55 -19.86 -2.05
N PHE A 82 3.74 -19.59 -1.50
CA PHE A 82 4.80 -18.88 -2.21
C PHE A 82 5.24 -19.62 -3.48
N ALA A 83 5.55 -20.92 -3.37
CA ALA A 83 5.94 -21.74 -4.51
C ALA A 83 4.83 -21.80 -5.58
N GLY A 84 3.58 -22.00 -5.17
CA GLY A 84 2.43 -22.01 -6.07
C GLY A 84 2.25 -20.68 -6.82
N THR A 85 2.37 -19.56 -6.12
CA THR A 85 2.28 -18.22 -6.72
C THR A 85 3.44 -17.97 -7.69
N PHE A 86 4.65 -18.37 -7.32
CA PHE A 86 5.83 -18.21 -8.15
C PHE A 86 5.74 -19.04 -9.44
N VAL A 87 5.36 -20.31 -9.34
CA VAL A 87 5.15 -21.19 -10.50
C VAL A 87 4.02 -20.66 -11.39
N ALA A 88 2.90 -20.24 -10.81
CA ALA A 88 1.78 -19.67 -11.56
C ALA A 88 2.17 -18.42 -12.36
N GLY A 89 3.12 -17.62 -11.86
CA GLY A 89 3.67 -16.46 -12.56
C GLY A 89 4.61 -16.79 -13.73
N LEU A 90 5.25 -17.97 -13.71
CA LEU A 90 6.18 -18.43 -14.76
C LEU A 90 5.48 -19.18 -15.90
N LEU A 91 4.25 -19.64 -15.69
CA LEU A 91 3.47 -20.33 -16.72
C LEU A 91 3.04 -19.38 -17.86
N PRO A 92 2.73 -19.91 -19.06
CA PRO A 92 2.24 -19.11 -20.18
C PRO A 92 1.02 -18.25 -19.79
N GLY A 93 1.02 -16.98 -20.20
CA GLY A 93 0.02 -15.98 -19.80
C GLY A 93 0.32 -15.29 -18.45
N GLY A 94 1.28 -15.80 -17.68
CA GLY A 94 1.80 -15.18 -16.46
C GLY A 94 0.73 -14.85 -15.41
N PHE A 95 1.01 -13.81 -14.60
CA PHE A 95 0.09 -13.41 -13.53
C PHE A 95 -1.16 -12.66 -14.04
N LEU A 96 -1.07 -11.99 -15.19
CA LEU A 96 -2.16 -11.13 -15.67
C LEU A 96 -3.22 -11.87 -16.50
N ALA A 97 -2.85 -12.93 -17.21
CA ALA A 97 -3.76 -13.63 -18.11
C ALA A 97 -3.73 -15.16 -17.95
N GLY A 98 -2.76 -15.71 -17.22
CA GLY A 98 -2.58 -17.16 -17.04
C GLY A 98 -3.03 -17.65 -15.67
N ALA A 99 -2.32 -18.68 -15.17
CA ALA A 99 -2.63 -19.31 -13.88
C ALA A 99 -2.60 -18.32 -12.70
N GLY A 100 -1.80 -17.26 -12.76
CA GLY A 100 -1.79 -16.25 -11.70
C GLY A 100 -3.05 -15.38 -11.67
N ASN A 101 -3.77 -15.23 -12.80
CA ASN A 101 -5.05 -14.51 -12.83
C ASN A 101 -6.13 -15.31 -12.07
N TRP A 102 -6.13 -16.64 -12.24
CA TRP A 102 -6.99 -17.53 -11.45
C TRP A 102 -6.69 -17.39 -9.95
N LEU A 103 -5.40 -17.46 -9.58
CA LEU A 103 -4.97 -17.27 -8.19
C LEU A 103 -5.42 -15.91 -7.65
N TYR A 104 -5.33 -14.87 -8.48
CA TYR A 104 -5.80 -13.54 -8.12
C TYR A 104 -7.30 -13.54 -7.83
N HIS A 105 -8.14 -14.01 -8.75
CA HIS A 105 -9.59 -13.94 -8.61
C HIS A 105 -10.14 -14.79 -7.46
N TRP A 106 -9.55 -15.96 -7.21
CA TRP A 106 -10.11 -16.93 -6.27
C TRP A 106 -9.44 -16.93 -4.90
N MET A 107 -8.23 -16.36 -4.76
CA MET A 107 -7.53 -16.33 -3.48
C MET A 107 -7.23 -14.89 -3.03
N LEU A 108 -6.56 -14.10 -3.86
CA LEU A 108 -6.12 -12.74 -3.46
C LEU A 108 -7.27 -11.74 -3.40
N ALA A 109 -8.10 -11.67 -4.45
CA ALA A 109 -9.22 -10.74 -4.55
C ALA A 109 -10.22 -10.87 -3.39
N PRO A 110 -10.74 -12.07 -3.04
CA PRO A 110 -11.63 -12.21 -1.90
C PRO A 110 -10.94 -11.91 -0.57
N GLY A 111 -9.65 -12.28 -0.42
CA GLY A 111 -8.88 -11.95 0.78
C GLY A 111 -8.70 -10.45 0.97
N MET A 112 -8.34 -9.73 -0.10
CA MET A 112 -8.26 -8.27 -0.09
C MET A 112 -9.63 -7.64 0.18
N ALA A 113 -10.70 -8.16 -0.43
CA ALA A 113 -12.06 -7.69 -0.19
C ALA A 113 -12.49 -7.88 1.28
N ALA A 114 -12.14 -9.00 1.91
CA ALA A 114 -12.43 -9.26 3.31
C ALA A 114 -11.71 -8.27 4.24
N VAL A 115 -10.41 -8.03 4.02
CA VAL A 115 -9.65 -7.03 4.79
C VAL A 115 -10.21 -5.62 4.55
N PHE A 116 -10.55 -5.30 3.30
CA PHE A 116 -11.13 -4.01 2.95
C PHE A 116 -12.51 -3.81 3.58
N ALA A 117 -13.33 -4.86 3.67
CA ALA A 117 -14.64 -4.83 4.33
C ALA A 117 -14.54 -4.57 5.84
N LEU A 118 -13.46 -5.02 6.48
CA LEU A 118 -13.21 -4.74 7.91
C LEU A 118 -12.74 -3.30 8.15
N LEU A 119 -12.05 -2.69 7.19
CA LEU A 119 -11.49 -1.34 7.30
C LEU A 119 -12.51 -0.26 7.73
N PRO A 120 -13.70 -0.12 7.09
CA PRO A 120 -14.71 0.84 7.51
C PRO A 120 -15.26 0.57 8.90
N ILE A 121 -15.38 -0.70 9.31
CA ILE A 121 -15.83 -1.06 10.66
C ILE A 121 -14.81 -0.59 11.69
N PHE A 122 -13.52 -0.86 11.47
CA PHE A 122 -12.46 -0.37 12.35
C PHE A 122 -12.38 1.15 12.37
N LEU A 123 -12.53 1.80 11.21
CA LEU A 123 -12.55 3.24 11.12
C LEU A 123 -13.73 3.84 11.89
N ALA A 124 -14.92 3.25 11.78
CA ALA A 124 -16.10 3.67 12.54
C ALA A 124 -15.89 3.51 14.05
N VAL A 125 -15.38 2.36 14.51
CA VAL A 125 -15.09 2.12 15.94
C VAL A 125 -14.01 3.09 16.46
N ALA A 126 -12.95 3.32 15.67
CA ALA A 126 -11.90 4.27 16.02
C ALA A 126 -12.43 5.70 16.09
N LEU A 127 -13.26 6.10 15.12
CA LEU A 127 -13.91 7.40 15.09
C LEU A 127 -14.84 7.56 16.29
N ILE A 128 -15.71 6.60 16.62
CA ILE A 128 -16.56 6.67 17.82
C ILE A 128 -15.73 6.79 19.11
N ARG A 129 -14.57 6.11 19.18
CA ARG A 129 -13.68 6.17 20.33
C ARG A 129 -12.90 7.49 20.44
N HIS A 130 -12.69 8.21 19.33
CA HIS A 130 -11.89 9.44 19.30
C HIS A 130 -12.71 10.73 19.13
N LEU A 131 -13.92 10.61 18.58
CA LEU A 131 -14.90 11.67 18.46
C LEU A 131 -15.65 11.78 19.78
N SER A 132 -15.22 12.73 20.62
CA SER A 132 -16.12 13.29 21.60
C SER A 132 -17.25 13.99 20.82
N LEU A 133 -18.47 13.43 20.80
CA LEU A 133 -19.69 13.99 20.18
C LEU A 133 -20.14 15.34 20.79
N ARG A 134 -19.25 16.01 21.52
CA ARG A 134 -19.49 17.29 22.20
C ARG A 134 -19.07 18.50 21.38
N ASP A 135 -18.38 18.30 20.25
CA ASP A 135 -17.89 19.38 19.38
C ASP A 135 -18.52 19.29 17.98
N VAL A 136 -18.82 20.45 17.38
CA VAL A 136 -19.45 20.60 16.05
C VAL A 136 -18.58 19.93 14.97
N GLY A 137 -17.25 20.01 15.12
CA GLY A 137 -16.31 19.33 14.24
C GLY A 137 -16.49 17.81 14.24
N GLY A 138 -16.87 17.24 15.40
CA GLY A 138 -17.10 15.80 15.50
C GLY A 138 -18.39 15.32 14.85
N ALA A 139 -19.45 16.12 14.91
CA ALA A 139 -20.71 15.85 14.21
C ALA A 139 -20.54 15.89 12.68
N LEU A 140 -19.75 16.84 12.16
CA LEU A 140 -19.43 16.92 10.73
C LEU A 140 -18.63 15.69 10.25
N LEU A 141 -17.65 15.25 11.03
CA LEU A 141 -16.86 14.04 10.72
C LEU A 141 -17.72 12.78 10.72
N PHE A 142 -18.68 12.68 11.65
CA PHE A 142 -19.62 11.57 11.70
C PHE A 142 -20.56 11.55 10.48
N LEU A 143 -21.11 12.70 10.09
CA LEU A 143 -21.93 12.84 8.88
C LEU A 143 -21.13 12.50 7.62
N GLY A 144 -19.87 12.97 7.53
CA GLY A 144 -18.97 12.64 6.43
C GLY A 144 -18.67 11.15 6.34
N LEU A 145 -18.40 10.49 7.48
CA LEU A 145 -18.22 9.04 7.53
C LEU A 145 -19.47 8.30 7.08
N MET A 146 -20.65 8.66 7.57
CA MET A 146 -21.92 8.04 7.17
C MET A 146 -22.18 8.18 5.67
N ALA A 147 -21.96 9.37 5.11
CA ALA A 147 -22.11 9.61 3.67
C ALA A 147 -21.16 8.72 2.83
N VAL A 148 -19.90 8.58 3.27
CA VAL A 148 -18.92 7.71 2.60
C VAL A 148 -19.32 6.24 2.69
N LEU A 149 -19.77 5.78 3.86
CA LEU A 149 -20.20 4.39 4.06
C LEU A 149 -21.43 4.03 3.23
N LEU A 150 -22.43 4.92 3.18
CA LEU A 150 -23.62 4.74 2.34
C LEU A 150 -23.28 4.73 0.85
N GLY A 151 -22.33 5.57 0.42
CA GLY A 151 -21.86 5.63 -0.96
C GLY A 151 -21.11 4.40 -1.45
N GLN A 152 -20.60 3.56 -0.54
CA GLN A 152 -19.92 2.32 -0.89
C GLN A 152 -20.87 1.13 -1.10
N ILE A 153 -22.17 1.26 -0.83
CA ILE A 153 -23.15 0.17 -0.98
C ILE A 153 -23.57 0.04 -2.46
N PRO A 154 -23.14 -1.01 -3.18
CA PRO A 154 -23.40 -1.11 -4.62
C PRO A 154 -24.91 -1.19 -4.95
N GLY A 155 -25.70 -1.85 -4.10
CA GLY A 155 -27.14 -2.05 -4.29
C GLY A 155 -27.99 -0.77 -4.14
N LEU A 156 -27.51 0.23 -3.40
CA LEU A 156 -28.22 1.50 -3.21
C LEU A 156 -28.03 2.43 -4.42
N THR A 157 -26.85 2.38 -5.03
CA THR A 157 -26.50 3.23 -6.19
C THR A 157 -27.11 2.77 -7.52
N ALA A 158 -27.49 1.50 -7.64
CA ALA A 158 -28.06 0.95 -8.87
C ALA A 158 -29.55 1.35 -9.10
N ASN A 159 -30.28 1.67 -8.03
CA ASN A 159 -31.73 1.88 -8.08
C ASN A 159 -32.15 3.37 -8.06
N VAL A 160 -31.20 4.31 -7.88
CA VAL A 160 -31.50 5.74 -7.76
C VAL A 160 -30.53 6.55 -8.66
N PRO A 161 -30.96 7.00 -9.85
CA PRO A 161 -30.12 7.72 -10.81
C PRO A 161 -29.50 9.02 -10.25
N PHE A 162 -30.18 9.67 -9.30
CA PHE A 162 -29.67 10.86 -8.61
C PHE A 162 -28.44 10.56 -7.74
N LEU A 163 -28.41 9.39 -7.07
CA LEU A 163 -27.24 8.94 -6.30
C LEU A 163 -26.07 8.56 -7.23
N ALA A 164 -26.34 8.12 -8.46
CA ALA A 164 -25.30 7.81 -9.44
C ALA A 164 -24.57 9.07 -9.94
N GLY A 165 -25.30 10.20 -10.12
CA GLY A 165 -24.69 11.50 -10.45
C GLY A 165 -23.85 12.06 -9.30
N MET A 166 -24.36 12.02 -8.07
CA MET A 166 -23.62 12.41 -6.87
C MET A 166 -22.38 11.53 -6.61
N ARG A 167 -22.37 10.29 -7.09
CA ARG A 167 -21.23 9.37 -6.92
C ARG A 167 -19.96 9.88 -7.61
N HIS A 168 -20.06 10.55 -8.74
CA HIS A 168 -18.88 11.08 -9.42
C HIS A 168 -18.24 12.23 -8.64
N ASP A 169 -19.05 13.20 -8.19
CA ASP A 169 -18.54 14.43 -7.61
C ASP A 169 -18.33 14.36 -6.08
N ILE A 170 -19.15 13.60 -5.36
CA ILE A 170 -19.13 13.52 -3.89
C ILE A 170 -18.45 12.25 -3.39
N LEU A 171 -18.43 11.17 -4.16
CA LEU A 171 -17.83 9.91 -3.71
C LEU A 171 -16.49 9.64 -4.39
N ILE A 172 -16.37 9.79 -5.71
CA ILE A 172 -15.12 9.51 -6.42
C ILE A 172 -14.08 10.60 -6.17
N ALA A 173 -14.43 11.88 -6.27
CA ALA A 173 -13.45 12.96 -6.04
C ALA A 173 -12.90 12.97 -4.59
N PRO A 174 -13.74 12.87 -3.53
CA PRO A 174 -13.24 12.73 -2.17
C PRO A 174 -12.56 11.40 -1.88
N ALA A 175 -13.02 10.27 -2.46
CA ALA A 175 -12.31 9.01 -2.31
C ALA A 175 -10.92 9.07 -2.97
N ALA A 176 -10.80 9.65 -4.16
CA ALA A 176 -9.51 9.85 -4.81
C ALA A 176 -8.62 10.81 -4.01
N ALA A 177 -9.18 11.87 -3.44
CA ALA A 177 -8.45 12.77 -2.54
C ALA A 177 -8.01 12.05 -1.25
N ALA A 178 -8.86 11.22 -0.65
CA ALA A 178 -8.54 10.42 0.53
C ALA A 178 -7.47 9.37 0.21
N PHE A 179 -7.56 8.66 -0.91
CA PHE A 179 -6.52 7.75 -1.39
C PHE A 179 -5.18 8.45 -1.57
N ARG A 180 -5.18 9.64 -2.21
CA ARG A 180 -3.98 10.48 -2.33
C ARG A 180 -3.44 10.89 -0.96
N GLY A 181 -4.31 11.28 -0.03
CA GLY A 181 -3.94 11.61 1.35
C GLY A 181 -3.31 10.44 2.11
N VAL A 182 -3.86 9.24 1.96
CA VAL A 182 -3.29 8.00 2.53
C VAL A 182 -1.93 7.70 1.93
N LEU A 183 -1.77 7.80 0.61
CA LEU A 183 -0.49 7.58 -0.06
C LEU A 183 0.58 8.58 0.41
N LEU A 184 0.20 9.85 0.60
CA LEU A 184 1.08 10.87 1.17
C LEU A 184 1.43 10.57 2.63
N GLY A 185 0.45 10.14 3.44
CA GLY A 185 0.66 9.72 4.82
C GLY A 185 1.62 8.52 4.92
N ILE A 186 1.49 7.53 4.03
CA ILE A 186 2.40 6.39 3.94
C ILE A 186 3.81 6.87 3.55
N ALA A 187 3.92 7.77 2.57
CA ALA A 187 5.20 8.32 2.16
C ALA A 187 5.91 9.04 3.33
N ILE A 188 5.21 9.94 4.02
CA ILE A 188 5.75 10.64 5.19
C ILE A 188 6.09 9.66 6.32
N GLY A 189 5.20 8.71 6.61
CA GLY A 189 5.42 7.68 7.62
C GLY A 189 6.66 6.82 7.34
N SER A 190 6.92 6.51 6.07
CA SER A 190 8.12 5.76 5.66
C SER A 190 9.40 6.58 5.85
N ILE A 191 9.38 7.88 5.57
CA ILE A 191 10.51 8.80 5.82
C ILE A 191 10.75 8.93 7.33
N LEU A 192 9.69 9.07 8.13
CA LEU A 192 9.79 9.13 9.59
C LEU A 192 10.31 7.80 10.19
N ALA A 193 9.91 6.66 9.65
CA ALA A 193 10.44 5.36 10.06
C ALA A 193 11.94 5.24 9.76
N LEU A 194 12.38 5.74 8.59
CA LEU A 194 13.79 5.80 8.22
C LEU A 194 14.58 6.75 9.14
N LEU A 195 14.02 7.93 9.42
CA LEU A 195 14.60 8.91 10.33
C LEU A 195 14.71 8.35 11.75
N ARG A 196 13.67 7.65 12.22
CA ARG A 196 13.65 6.97 13.51
C ARG A 196 14.73 5.90 13.58
N TYR A 197 14.84 5.05 12.56
CA TYR A 197 15.84 3.99 12.51
C TYR A 197 17.28 4.55 12.52
N THR A 198 17.51 5.66 11.84
CA THR A 198 18.84 6.29 11.75
C THR A 198 19.20 7.09 13.00
N LEU A 199 18.27 7.83 13.60
CA LEU A 199 18.54 8.66 14.78
C LEU A 199 18.43 7.92 16.13
N LEU A 200 17.53 6.94 16.27
CA LEU A 200 17.31 6.23 17.54
C LEU A 200 18.18 4.97 17.70
N ARG A 201 18.95 4.60 16.69
CA ARG A 201 20.00 3.58 16.81
C ARG A 201 21.28 4.22 17.36
N LYS A 202 21.20 4.79 18.58
CA LYS A 202 22.36 5.06 19.42
C LYS A 202 22.63 3.87 20.32
#